data_AF-A0A7W1FTN5-F1
#
_entry.id   AF-A0A7W1FTN5-F1
#
_cell.length_a   1.000
_cell.length_b   1.000
_cell.length_c   1.000
_cell.angle_alpha   90.00
_cell.angle_beta   90.00
_cell.angle_gamma   90.00
#
_symmetry.space_group_name_H-M   'P 1'
#
loop_
_entity.id
_entity.type
_entity.pdbx_description
1 polymer ?
#
loop_
_entity_poly.entity_id
_entity_poly.type
_entity_poly.pdbx_seq_one_letter_code
_entity_poly.pdbx_strand_id
1 'polypeptide(L)'
;VAYGRTGSGEAVRIGGWGHLLGDEGSGFWIGLQAIKAALKSRAGVSQKTALGERVMQRFGTDDDRQVIREVYSATFSEADVAGLVPLVASLAQEGDETAAGILDEAAYHLAGISLAVLRRLGDLAVYPSGGIFRAPTMRERFERALARSEVSVEVKDAVSDNPLNGVFLIARQGLEQ
;
A
#
# COMPACT_ATOMS: atom_id res chain seq x y z
N VAL A 1 -7.42 1.86 -0.13
CA VAL A 1 -8.89 1.95 -0.30
C VAL A 1 -9.44 0.58 -0.66
N ALA A 2 -10.63 0.23 -0.18
CA ALA A 2 -11.37 -0.96 -0.58
C ALA A 2 -12.78 -0.55 -1.04
N TYR A 3 -13.23 -1.12 -2.15
CA TYR A 3 -14.57 -0.92 -2.69
C TYR A 3 -15.17 -2.30 -2.98
N GLY A 4 -16.40 -2.51 -2.53
CA GLY A 4 -17.15 -3.72 -2.80
C GLY A 4 -18.55 -3.38 -3.31
N ARG A 5 -19.07 -4.26 -4.17
CA ARG A 5 -20.42 -4.17 -4.71
C ARG A 5 -21.01 -5.55 -4.90
N THR A 6 -22.25 -5.77 -4.45
CA THR A 6 -22.98 -7.03 -4.62
C THR A 6 -23.75 -7.05 -5.94
N GLY A 7 -24.23 -8.23 -6.34
CA GLY A 7 -25.11 -8.38 -7.52
C GLY A 7 -26.46 -7.67 -7.38
N SER A 8 -26.94 -7.42 -6.15
CA SER A 8 -28.16 -6.65 -5.88
C SER A 8 -27.95 -5.13 -5.96
N GLY A 9 -26.70 -4.68 -6.16
CA GLY A 9 -26.35 -3.27 -6.30
C GLY A 9 -25.95 -2.56 -5.01
N GLU A 10 -25.95 -3.25 -3.86
CA GLU A 10 -25.41 -2.72 -2.61
C GLU A 10 -23.90 -2.48 -2.75
N ALA A 11 -23.41 -1.31 -2.33
CA ALA A 11 -22.02 -0.95 -2.46
C ALA A 11 -21.48 -0.27 -1.20
N VAL A 12 -20.24 -0.60 -0.86
CA VAL A 12 -19.51 -0.02 0.27
C VAL A 12 -18.12 0.40 -0.18
N ARG A 13 -17.68 1.57 0.29
CA ARG A 13 -16.30 2.05 0.14
C ARG A 13 -15.71 2.31 1.53
N ILE A 14 -14.50 1.83 1.77
CA ILE A 14 -13.76 2.05 3.03
C ILE A 14 -12.35 2.58 2.69
N GLY A 15 -11.92 3.62 3.41
CA GLY A 15 -10.67 4.33 3.17
C GLY A 15 -10.72 5.27 1.95
N GLY A 16 -9.54 5.68 1.48
CA GLY A 16 -9.42 6.73 0.47
C GLY A 16 -9.78 8.11 1.02
N TRP A 17 -9.39 8.36 2.28
CA TRP A 17 -9.57 9.63 2.99
C TRP A 17 -8.38 10.59 2.77
N GLY A 18 -7.45 10.20 1.89
CA GLY A 18 -6.22 10.92 1.61
C GLY A 18 -5.13 10.61 2.63
N HIS A 19 -3.90 10.96 2.28
CA HIS A 19 -2.69 10.60 3.02
C HIS A 19 -2.59 11.20 4.44
N LEU A 20 -3.40 12.20 4.77
CA LEU A 20 -3.45 12.81 6.11
C LEU A 20 -4.35 12.03 7.07
N LEU A 21 -5.41 11.41 6.56
CA LEU A 21 -6.46 10.76 7.35
C LEU A 21 -6.53 9.25 7.12
N GLY A 22 -5.66 8.71 6.27
CA GLY A 22 -5.57 7.29 5.99
C GLY A 22 -4.49 6.97 4.95
N ASP A 23 -4.87 6.14 3.97
CA ASP A 23 -3.97 5.56 2.97
C ASP A 23 -2.88 4.66 3.56
N GLU A 24 -3.15 4.06 4.72
CA GLU A 24 -2.30 3.00 5.25
C GLU A 24 -2.17 1.85 4.26
N GLY A 25 -0.94 1.37 4.10
CA GLY A 25 -0.57 0.39 3.09
C GLY A 25 -0.46 0.89 1.64
N SER A 26 -0.72 2.17 1.39
CA SER A 26 -0.40 2.80 0.09
C SER A 26 1.12 2.92 -0.11
N GLY A 27 1.53 3.20 -1.35
CA GLY A 27 2.93 3.48 -1.66
C GLY A 27 3.46 4.71 -0.92
N PHE A 28 2.65 5.76 -0.79
CA PHE A 28 2.99 6.94 0.00
C PHE A 28 3.25 6.58 1.46
N TRP A 29 2.34 5.80 2.07
CA TRP A 29 2.50 5.39 3.46
C TRP A 29 3.77 4.58 3.67
N ILE A 30 4.07 3.61 2.78
CA ILE A 30 5.29 2.80 2.83
C ILE A 30 6.54 3.68 2.73
N GLY A 31 6.58 4.59 1.76
CA GLY A 31 7.70 5.51 1.59
C GLY A 31 7.90 6.40 2.81
N LEU A 32 6.82 6.91 3.40
CA LEU A 32 6.88 7.72 4.61
C LEU A 32 7.38 6.92 5.82
N GLN A 33 6.99 5.65 5.97
CA GLN A 33 7.55 4.78 7.02
C GLN A 33 9.04 4.52 6.81
N ALA A 34 9.50 4.37 5.57
CA ALA A 34 10.92 4.21 5.27
C ALA A 34 11.74 5.46 5.67
N ILE A 35 11.23 6.65 5.39
CA ILE A 35 11.84 7.93 5.81
C ILE A 35 11.90 8.01 7.34
N LYS A 36 10.79 7.71 8.02
CA LYS A 36 10.74 7.68 9.49
C LYS A 36 11.75 6.69 10.08
N ALA A 37 11.87 5.50 9.49
CA ALA A 37 12.83 4.49 9.91
C ALA A 37 14.28 4.98 9.75
N ALA A 38 14.59 5.66 8.65
CA ALA A 38 15.91 6.25 8.42
C ALA A 38 16.30 7.28 9.49
N LEU A 39 15.40 8.22 9.79
CA LEU A 39 15.61 9.23 10.82
C LEU A 39 15.75 8.61 12.22
N LYS A 40 14.90 7.63 12.57
CA LYS A 40 14.97 6.93 13.87
C LYS A 40 16.27 6.14 14.04
N SER A 41 16.70 5.44 13.00
CA SER A 41 17.96 4.69 12.97
C SER A 41 19.17 5.61 13.20
N ARG A 42 19.20 6.77 12.54
CA ARG A 42 20.28 7.76 12.70
C ARG A 42 20.30 8.44 14.05
N ALA A 43 19.12 8.73 14.60
CA ALA A 43 18.98 9.27 15.95
C ALA A 43 19.28 8.25 17.06
N GLY A 44 19.53 6.98 16.73
CA GLY A 44 19.76 5.91 17.71
C GLY A 44 18.50 5.47 18.46
N VAL A 45 17.31 5.86 17.98
CA VAL A 45 16.00 5.47 18.54
C VAL A 45 15.66 4.02 18.16
N SER A 46 16.09 3.59 16.98
CA SER A 46 16.00 2.20 16.52
C SER A 46 17.37 1.68 16.12
N GLN A 47 17.49 0.36 15.96
CA GLN A 47 18.71 -0.25 15.43
C GLN A 47 19.04 0.31 14.04
N LYS A 48 20.34 0.35 13.71
CA LYS A 48 20.80 0.68 12.36
C LYS A 48 20.37 -0.38 11.36
N THR A 49 19.92 0.06 10.20
CA THR A 49 19.40 -0.81 9.14
C THR A 49 19.90 -0.37 7.77
N ALA A 50 19.98 -1.31 6.82
CA ALA A 50 20.33 -1.01 5.45
C ALA A 50 19.27 -0.08 4.83
N LEU A 51 18.00 -0.23 5.19
CA LEU A 51 16.94 0.69 4.81
C LEU A 51 17.25 2.13 5.19
N GLY A 52 17.65 2.37 6.44
CA GLY A 52 17.94 3.73 6.90
C GLY A 52 19.05 4.39 6.10
N GLU A 53 20.15 3.66 5.85
CA GLU A 53 21.30 4.16 5.08
C GLU A 53 20.93 4.45 3.63
N ARG A 54 20.22 3.51 2.97
CA ARG A 54 19.85 3.64 1.55
C ARG A 54 18.83 4.75 1.31
N VAL A 55 17.93 5.00 2.26
CA VAL A 55 17.00 6.13 2.19
C VAL A 55 17.77 7.45 2.23
N MET A 56 18.74 7.63 3.14
CA MET A 56 19.54 8.88 3.16
C MET A 56 20.34 9.07 1.88
N GLN A 57 20.93 7.99 1.34
CA GLN A 57 21.61 8.04 0.03
C GLN A 57 20.67 8.50 -1.09
N ARG A 58 19.39 8.12 -1.04
CA ARG A 58 18.38 8.55 -2.01
C ARG A 58 18.04 10.05 -1.93
N PHE A 59 18.12 10.64 -0.73
CA PHE A 59 18.05 12.09 -0.51
C PHE A 59 19.36 12.80 -0.87
N GLY A 60 20.47 12.06 -1.01
CA GLY A 60 21.77 12.63 -1.37
C GLY A 60 22.35 13.56 -0.29
N THR A 61 21.95 13.37 0.97
CA THR A 61 22.37 14.21 2.09
C THR A 61 22.57 13.39 3.37
N ASP A 62 23.52 13.83 4.19
CA ASP A 62 23.72 13.34 5.56
C ASP A 62 23.10 14.29 6.61
N ASP A 63 22.48 15.40 6.19
CA ASP A 63 21.79 16.32 7.09
C ASP A 63 20.32 15.92 7.26
N ASP A 64 19.97 15.38 8.44
CA ASP A 64 18.60 15.03 8.81
C ASP A 64 17.64 16.23 8.67
N ARG A 65 18.12 17.47 8.92
CA ARG A 65 17.30 18.67 8.77
C ARG A 65 16.96 18.95 7.32
N GLN A 66 17.82 18.57 6.39
CA GLN A 66 17.54 18.69 4.95
C GLN A 66 16.43 17.71 4.54
N VAL A 67 16.51 16.45 4.97
CA VAL A 67 15.44 15.46 4.72
C VAL A 67 14.10 15.96 5.26
N ILE A 68 14.08 16.49 6.49
CA ILE A 68 12.86 17.07 7.08
C ILE A 68 12.35 18.23 6.22
N ARG A 69 13.20 19.19 5.85
CA ARG A 69 12.77 20.32 5.01
C ARG A 69 12.20 19.87 3.68
N GLU A 70 12.81 18.89 3.03
CA GLU A 70 12.34 18.35 1.75
C GLU A 70 10.98 17.67 1.90
N VAL A 71 10.81 16.78 2.89
CA VAL A 71 9.53 16.07 3.10
C VAL A 71 8.37 17.01 3.44
N TYR A 72 8.66 18.12 4.15
CA TYR A 72 7.65 19.13 4.49
C TYR A 72 7.51 20.25 3.45
N SER A 73 8.32 20.27 2.38
CA SER A 73 8.20 21.29 1.33
C SER A 73 7.14 20.89 0.29
N ALA A 74 6.66 21.88 -0.46
CA ALA A 74 5.79 21.63 -1.61
C ALA A 74 6.50 20.94 -2.79
N THR A 75 7.82 20.71 -2.72
CA THR A 75 8.61 20.13 -3.82
C THR A 75 8.75 18.62 -3.74
N PHE A 76 8.57 18.01 -2.57
CA PHE A 76 8.62 16.56 -2.42
C PHE A 76 7.20 15.99 -2.54
N SER A 77 6.88 15.49 -3.73
CA SER A 77 5.52 15.08 -4.06
C SER A 77 5.15 13.75 -3.41
N GLU A 78 3.86 13.46 -3.33
CA GLU A 78 3.39 12.13 -2.92
C GLU A 78 3.98 11.00 -3.79
N ALA A 79 4.23 11.30 -5.07
CA ALA A 79 4.84 10.38 -6.01
C ALA A 79 6.32 10.11 -5.70
N ASP A 80 7.06 11.12 -5.22
CA ASP A 80 8.47 10.96 -4.82
C ASP A 80 8.57 10.08 -3.57
N VAL A 81 7.69 10.30 -2.59
CA VAL A 81 7.58 9.45 -1.39
C VAL A 81 7.23 8.01 -1.80
N ALA A 82 6.20 7.84 -2.62
CA ALA A 82 5.79 6.52 -3.11
C ALA A 82 6.87 5.84 -3.97
N GLY A 83 7.76 6.62 -4.60
CA GLY A 83 8.92 6.15 -5.35
C GLY A 83 9.95 5.41 -4.51
N LEU A 84 9.85 5.42 -3.18
CA LEU A 84 10.68 4.62 -2.28
C LEU A 84 10.24 3.16 -2.18
N VAL A 85 9.02 2.80 -2.63
CA VAL A 85 8.49 1.44 -2.53
C VAL A 85 9.43 0.38 -3.14
N PRO A 86 10.00 0.56 -4.36
CA PRO A 86 10.91 -0.44 -4.93
C PRO A 86 12.15 -0.68 -4.07
N LEU A 87 12.67 0.37 -3.42
CA LEU A 87 13.81 0.27 -2.51
C LEU A 87 13.44 -0.56 -1.27
N VAL A 88 12.29 -0.26 -0.65
CA VAL A 88 11.78 -1.01 0.50
C VAL A 88 11.57 -2.48 0.13
N ALA A 89 10.98 -2.76 -1.03
CA ALA A 89 10.75 -4.12 -1.49
C ALA A 89 12.05 -4.90 -1.72
N SER A 90 13.05 -4.28 -2.38
CA SER A 90 14.37 -4.90 -2.60
C SER A 90 15.03 -5.27 -1.27
N LEU A 91 15.10 -4.32 -0.34
CA LEU A 91 15.75 -4.54 0.94
C LEU A 91 15.05 -5.57 1.81
N ALA A 92 13.71 -5.63 1.75
CA ALA A 92 12.96 -6.69 2.41
C ALA A 92 13.31 -8.09 1.85
N GLN A 93 13.57 -8.21 0.54
CA GLN A 93 14.04 -9.46 -0.07
C GLN A 93 15.49 -9.79 0.31
N GLU A 94 16.32 -8.78 0.55
CA GLU A 94 17.71 -8.90 1.01
C GLU A 94 17.80 -9.22 2.51
N GLY A 95 16.68 -9.24 3.24
CA GLY A 95 16.61 -9.62 4.66
C GLY A 95 16.61 -8.45 5.64
N ASP A 96 16.43 -7.20 5.20
CA ASP A 96 16.23 -6.08 6.10
C ASP A 96 14.88 -6.20 6.83
N GLU A 97 14.94 -6.49 8.14
CA GLU A 97 13.75 -6.74 8.97
C GLU A 97 12.83 -5.54 9.07
N THR A 98 13.38 -4.31 9.03
CA THR A 98 12.55 -3.09 9.10
C THR A 98 11.80 -2.88 7.80
N ALA A 99 12.44 -3.09 6.65
CA ALA A 99 11.78 -3.05 5.36
C ALA A 99 10.69 -4.13 5.25
N ALA A 100 10.99 -5.36 5.69
CA ALA A 100 10.01 -6.45 5.72
C ALA A 100 8.82 -6.11 6.63
N GLY A 101 9.07 -5.56 7.82
CA GLY A 101 8.03 -5.14 8.76
C GLY A 101 7.10 -4.06 8.19
N ILE A 102 7.65 -3.06 7.48
CA ILE A 102 6.85 -2.02 6.81
C ILE A 102 5.90 -2.65 5.78
N LEU A 103 6.37 -3.62 4.99
CA LEU A 103 5.52 -4.30 3.99
C LEU A 103 4.47 -5.20 4.64
N ASP A 104 4.80 -5.85 5.76
CA ASP A 104 3.82 -6.64 6.53
C ASP A 104 2.73 -5.77 7.14
N GLU A 105 3.09 -4.61 7.72
CA GLU A 105 2.11 -3.65 8.23
C GLU A 105 1.24 -3.07 7.10
N ALA A 106 1.84 -2.73 5.97
CA ALA A 106 1.10 -2.28 4.80
C ALA A 106 0.06 -3.31 4.35
N ALA A 107 0.48 -4.58 4.21
CA ALA A 107 -0.41 -5.68 3.86
C ALA A 107 -1.51 -5.88 4.91
N TYR A 108 -1.20 -5.76 6.19
CA TYR A 108 -2.17 -5.85 7.29
C TYR A 108 -3.24 -4.76 7.20
N HIS A 109 -2.85 -3.51 6.94
CA HIS A 109 -3.80 -2.41 6.77
C HIS A 109 -4.72 -2.62 5.56
N LEU A 110 -4.16 -3.03 4.43
CA LEU A 110 -4.92 -3.35 3.22
C LEU A 110 -5.90 -4.50 3.47
N ALA A 111 -5.46 -5.57 4.14
CA ALA A 111 -6.33 -6.70 4.50
C ALA A 111 -7.45 -6.24 5.44
N GLY A 112 -7.15 -5.39 6.42
CA GLY A 112 -8.12 -4.86 7.37
C GLY A 112 -9.28 -4.12 6.70
N ILE A 113 -8.99 -3.23 5.75
CA ILE A 113 -10.05 -2.52 5.01
C ILE A 113 -10.85 -3.45 4.08
N SER A 114 -10.21 -4.46 3.48
CA SER A 114 -10.91 -5.47 2.67
C SER A 114 -11.87 -6.31 3.52
N LEU A 115 -11.40 -6.81 4.68
CA LEU A 115 -12.23 -7.58 5.62
C LEU A 115 -13.40 -6.73 6.15
N ALA A 116 -13.19 -5.43 6.37
CA ALA A 116 -14.27 -4.53 6.79
C ALA A 116 -15.36 -4.37 5.73
N VAL A 117 -15.02 -4.43 4.43
CA VAL A 117 -16.00 -4.47 3.34
C VAL A 117 -16.74 -5.80 3.32
N LEU A 118 -16.01 -6.93 3.40
CA LEU A 118 -16.61 -8.27 3.40
C LEU A 118 -17.59 -8.48 4.56
N ARG A 119 -17.27 -8.00 5.76
CA ARG A 119 -18.20 -8.07 6.90
C ARG A 119 -19.54 -7.34 6.68
N ARG A 120 -19.58 -6.35 5.78
CA ARG A 120 -20.80 -5.59 5.47
C ARG A 120 -21.57 -6.19 4.31
N LEU A 121 -20.86 -6.65 3.28
CA LEU A 121 -21.47 -7.11 2.02
C LEU A 121 -21.58 -8.64 1.90
N GLY A 122 -20.99 -9.38 2.84
CA GLY A 122 -20.90 -10.83 2.81
C GLY A 122 -19.74 -11.37 1.98
N ASP A 123 -19.85 -12.63 1.61
CA ASP A 123 -18.80 -13.38 0.91
C ASP A 123 -18.68 -12.89 -0.54
N LEU A 124 -17.60 -12.16 -0.81
CA LEU A 124 -17.23 -11.66 -2.14
C LEU A 124 -15.77 -12.02 -2.43
N ALA A 125 -15.46 -12.29 -3.70
CA ALA A 125 -14.08 -12.41 -4.13
C ALA A 125 -13.37 -11.05 -4.03
N VAL A 126 -12.11 -11.07 -3.59
CA VAL A 126 -11.27 -9.89 -3.45
C VAL A 126 -10.29 -9.82 -4.62
N TYR A 127 -10.20 -8.65 -5.23
CA TYR A 127 -9.32 -8.38 -6.37
C TYR A 127 -8.29 -7.31 -5.98
N PRO A 128 -7.05 -7.70 -5.59
CA PRO A 128 -5.99 -6.75 -5.28
C PRO A 128 -5.66 -5.92 -6.52
N SER A 129 -5.55 -4.60 -6.36
CA SER A 129 -5.28 -3.69 -7.47
C SER A 129 -4.45 -2.49 -7.02
N GLY A 130 -3.77 -1.87 -7.99
CA GLY A 130 -2.87 -0.74 -7.77
C GLY A 130 -1.39 -1.12 -7.84
N GLY A 131 -0.54 -0.12 -8.07
CA GLY A 131 0.89 -0.32 -8.33
C GLY A 131 1.64 -1.03 -7.20
N ILE A 132 1.15 -0.94 -5.96
CA ILE A 132 1.78 -1.57 -4.81
C ILE A 132 1.79 -3.10 -4.90
N PHE A 133 0.78 -3.72 -5.52
CA PHE A 133 0.74 -5.18 -5.70
C PHE A 133 1.70 -5.68 -6.78
N ARG A 134 2.40 -4.76 -7.50
CA ARG A 134 3.54 -5.11 -8.36
C ARG A 134 4.84 -5.26 -7.57
N ALA A 135 4.90 -4.78 -6.33
CA ALA A 135 6.07 -4.96 -5.48
C ALA A 135 6.21 -6.46 -5.11
N PRO A 136 7.43 -7.03 -5.17
CA PRO A 136 7.67 -8.41 -4.77
C PRO A 136 7.11 -8.72 -3.38
N THR A 137 6.57 -9.93 -3.21
CA THR A 137 5.99 -10.45 -1.96
C THR A 137 4.75 -9.72 -1.42
N MET A 138 4.35 -8.55 -1.95
CA MET A 138 3.21 -7.80 -1.41
C MET A 138 1.89 -8.58 -1.48
N ARG A 139 1.62 -9.26 -2.59
CA ARG A 139 0.42 -10.11 -2.75
C ARG A 139 0.39 -11.23 -1.71
N GLU A 140 1.49 -11.96 -1.56
CA GLU A 140 1.62 -13.04 -0.57
C GLU A 140 1.43 -12.51 0.86
N ARG A 141 2.02 -11.36 1.20
CA ARG A 141 1.86 -10.71 2.50
C ARG A 141 0.40 -10.34 2.77
N PHE A 142 -0.30 -9.81 1.75
CA PHE A 142 -1.70 -9.46 1.82
C PHE A 142 -2.60 -10.69 2.01
N GLU A 143 -2.39 -11.75 1.23
CA GLU A 143 -3.11 -13.02 1.37
C GLU A 143 -2.87 -13.65 2.75
N ARG A 144 -1.63 -13.65 3.23
CA ARG A 144 -1.29 -14.09 4.58
C ARG A 144 -1.99 -13.26 5.66
N ALA A 145 -2.12 -11.94 5.46
CA ALA A 145 -2.84 -11.08 6.39
C ALA A 145 -4.36 -11.37 6.39
N LEU A 146 -4.96 -11.66 5.24
CA LEU A 146 -6.35 -12.10 5.13
C LEU A 146 -6.60 -13.46 5.80
N ALA A 147 -5.69 -14.42 5.59
CA ALA A 147 -5.78 -15.79 6.13
C ALA A 147 -5.70 -15.86 7.66
N ARG A 148 -5.25 -14.78 8.33
CA ARG A 148 -5.27 -14.67 9.80
C ARG A 148 -6.67 -14.34 10.35
N SER A 149 -7.63 -14.04 9.49
CA SER A 149 -9.01 -13.77 9.89
C SER A 149 -9.87 -15.03 9.86
N GLU A 150 -10.99 -15.02 10.58
CA GLU A 150 -11.98 -16.10 10.54
C GLU A 150 -12.82 -16.11 9.25
N VAL A 151 -12.67 -15.08 8.40
CA VAL A 151 -13.41 -14.96 7.14
C VAL A 151 -12.63 -15.70 6.05
N SER A 152 -13.28 -16.67 5.40
CA SER A 152 -12.72 -17.33 4.22
C SER A 152 -12.77 -16.35 3.04
N VAL A 153 -11.61 -15.89 2.58
CA VAL A 153 -11.51 -14.92 1.48
C VAL A 153 -10.95 -15.56 0.23
N GLU A 154 -11.70 -15.51 -0.87
CA GLU A 154 -11.21 -15.90 -2.18
C GLU A 154 -10.52 -14.70 -2.85
N VAL A 155 -9.21 -14.77 -3.06
CA VAL A 155 -8.43 -13.72 -3.73
C VAL A 155 -8.25 -14.08 -5.21
N LYS A 156 -8.67 -13.20 -6.11
CA LYS A 156 -8.63 -13.41 -7.57
C LYS A 156 -7.81 -12.34 -8.28
N ASP A 157 -7.27 -12.70 -9.42
CA ASP A 157 -6.71 -11.74 -10.36
C ASP A 157 -7.81 -10.99 -11.11
N ALA A 158 -7.52 -9.74 -11.43
CA ALA A 158 -8.39 -8.97 -12.30
C ALA A 158 -8.45 -9.63 -13.69
N VAL A 159 -9.63 -9.66 -14.29
CA VAL A 159 -9.84 -10.19 -15.65
C VAL A 159 -9.10 -9.35 -16.71
N SER A 160 -8.71 -8.12 -16.35
CA SER A 160 -7.90 -7.26 -17.20
C SER A 160 -7.07 -6.28 -16.36
N ASP A 161 -5.84 -6.03 -16.80
CA ASP A 161 -4.95 -5.03 -16.21
C ASP A 161 -5.32 -3.58 -16.60
N ASN A 162 -6.22 -3.41 -17.58
CA ASN A 162 -6.66 -2.09 -18.03
C ASN A 162 -8.03 -1.74 -17.42
N PRO A 163 -8.09 -0.83 -16.42
CA PRO A 163 -9.35 -0.45 -15.79
C PRO A 163 -10.34 0.22 -16.76
N LEU A 164 -9.87 0.76 -17.89
CA LEU A 164 -10.73 1.34 -18.93
C LEU A 164 -11.63 0.29 -19.60
N ASN A 165 -11.23 -0.99 -19.62
CA ASN A 165 -12.08 -2.06 -20.15
C ASN A 165 -13.36 -2.21 -19.30
N GLY A 166 -13.27 -2.03 -17.99
CA GLY A 166 -14.44 -2.02 -17.11
C GLY A 166 -15.38 -0.85 -17.41
N VAL A 167 -14.82 0.34 -17.65
CA VAL A 167 -15.60 1.53 -18.04
C VAL A 167 -16.34 1.30 -19.35
N PHE A 168 -15.67 0.73 -20.36
CA PHE A 168 -16.29 0.40 -21.64
C PHE A 168 -17.44 -0.60 -21.50
N LEU A 169 -17.24 -1.68 -20.73
CA LEU A 169 -18.28 -2.69 -20.49
C LEU A 169 -19.51 -2.10 -19.78
N ILE A 170 -19.30 -1.25 -18.77
CA ILE A 170 -20.38 -0.56 -18.06
C ILE A 170 -21.12 0.40 -19.01
N ALA A 171 -20.39 1.19 -19.80
CA ALA A 171 -20.98 2.10 -20.78
C ALA A 171 -21.82 1.34 -21.82
N ARG A 172 -21.33 0.20 -22.31
CA ARG A 172 -22.07 -0.65 -23.26
C ARG A 172 -23.37 -1.19 -22.65
N GLN A 173 -23.33 -1.71 -21.42
CA GLN A 173 -24.54 -2.20 -20.74
C GLN A 173 -25.58 -1.10 -20.53
N GLY A 174 -25.16 0.15 -20.32
CA GLY A 174 -26.06 1.30 -20.20
C GLY A 174 -26.68 1.78 -21.52
N LEU A 175 -26.12 1.38 -22.67
CA LEU A 175 -26.69 1.66 -24.00
C LEU A 175 -27.68 0.58 -24.46
N GLU A 176 -27.67 -0.59 -23.81
CA GLU A 176 -28.55 -1.74 -24.11
C GLU A 176 -29.83 -1.76 -23.25
N GLN A 177 -30.03 -0.77 -22.36
CA GLN A 177 -31.23 -0.57 -21.52
C GLN A 177 -32.08 0.59 -22.02
#